data_AF-A0A957PCQ5-F1
#
_entry.id   AF-A0A957PCQ5-F1
#
_cell.length_a   1.000
_cell.length_b   1.000
_cell.length_c   1.000
_cell.angle_alpha   90.00
_cell.angle_beta   90.00
_cell.angle_gamma   90.00
#
_symmetry.space_group_name_H-M   'P 1'
#
loop_
_entity.id
_entity.type
_entity.pdbx_description
1 polymer ?
#
loop_
_entity_poly.entity_id
_entity_poly.type
_entity_poly.pdbx_seq_one_letter_code
_entity_poly.pdbx_strand_id
1 'polypeptide(L)'
;MEVRAVTKFTGVSAQKARLVVNEMRGRQAKEALDILQFMPQSAAQVVAKTIKSALANATENFGLDEDDMYITTIMADDAPIRRWRRFGARGRFKPWIRRSSHITVILEERF
;
A
#
# COMPACT_ATOMS: atom_id res chain seq x y z
N MET A 1 -16.86 1.51 12.63
CA MET A 1 -15.65 1.58 13.48
C MET A 1 -14.41 1.70 12.57
N GLU A 2 -13.36 2.42 12.99
CA GLU A 2 -12.16 2.63 12.14
C GLU A 2 -11.06 1.58 12.45
N VAL A 3 -10.61 0.85 11.43
CA VAL A 3 -9.54 -0.14 11.53
C VAL A 3 -8.38 0.25 10.62
N ARG A 4 -7.20 0.43 11.22
CA ARG A 4 -6.00 0.88 10.51
C ARG A 4 -4.96 -0.23 10.35
N ALA A 5 -4.35 -0.31 9.18
CA ALA A 5 -3.14 -1.09 8.94
C ALA A 5 -2.07 -0.28 8.21
N VAL A 6 -0.80 -0.53 8.53
CA VAL A 6 0.34 0.16 7.91
C VAL A 6 1.42 -0.84 7.54
N THR A 7 1.83 -0.86 6.27
CA THR A 7 3.07 -1.53 5.86
C THR A 7 4.15 -0.49 5.63
N LYS A 8 5.25 -0.65 6.38
CA LYS A 8 6.39 0.26 6.31
C LYS A 8 7.51 -0.31 5.44
N PHE A 9 8.25 0.58 4.77
CA PHE A 9 9.42 0.25 3.97
C PHE A 9 9.15 -0.77 2.85
N THR A 10 8.18 -0.46 2.00
CA THR A 10 7.71 -1.35 0.92
C THR A 10 8.74 -1.64 -0.17
N GLY A 11 9.77 -0.80 -0.33
CA GLY A 11 10.73 -0.88 -1.43
C GLY A 11 10.18 -0.38 -2.78
N VAL A 12 8.95 0.14 -2.79
CA VAL A 12 8.30 0.73 -3.97
C VAL A 12 8.27 2.24 -3.80
N SER A 13 8.49 3.00 -4.88
CA SER A 13 8.36 4.46 -4.82
C SER A 13 6.92 4.88 -4.57
N ALA A 14 6.69 5.90 -3.74
CA ALA A 14 5.34 6.39 -3.43
C ALA A 14 4.53 6.72 -4.70
N GLN A 15 5.14 7.32 -5.72
CA GLN A 15 4.46 7.63 -6.98
C GLN A 15 3.83 6.39 -7.66
N LYS A 16 4.57 5.29 -7.76
CA LYS A 16 4.06 4.03 -8.32
C LYS A 16 2.98 3.40 -7.46
N ALA A 17 3.14 3.48 -6.14
CA ALA A 17 2.13 2.98 -5.20
C ALA A 17 0.83 3.81 -5.27
N ARG A 18 0.92 5.14 -5.45
CA ARG A 18 -0.24 6.03 -5.57
C ARG A 18 -1.14 5.71 -6.75
N LEU A 19 -0.58 5.25 -7.87
CA LEU A 19 -1.39 4.83 -9.03
C LEU A 19 -2.36 3.71 -8.65
N VAL A 20 -1.88 2.70 -7.93
CA VAL A 20 -2.69 1.57 -7.46
C VAL A 20 -3.63 2.00 -6.34
N VAL A 21 -3.11 2.74 -5.36
CA VAL A 21 -3.87 3.18 -4.18
C VAL A 21 -5.06 4.07 -4.55
N ASN A 22 -4.92 4.93 -5.55
CA ASN A 22 -6.00 5.81 -5.98
C ASN A 22 -7.18 5.03 -6.59
N GLU A 23 -6.93 3.90 -7.24
CA GLU A 23 -7.98 3.07 -7.84
C GLU A 23 -8.80 2.31 -6.79
N MET A 24 -8.20 2.01 -5.63
CA MET A 24 -8.82 1.24 -4.55
C MET A 24 -9.62 2.10 -3.56
N ARG A 25 -9.50 3.42 -3.64
CA ARG A 25 -10.15 4.32 -2.67
C ARG A 25 -11.68 4.28 -2.85
N GLY A 26 -12.40 4.10 -1.75
CA GLY A 26 -13.87 4.09 -1.72
C GLY A 26 -14.52 2.77 -2.17
N ARG A 27 -13.72 1.74 -2.49
CA ARG A 27 -14.25 0.40 -2.81
C ARG A 27 -14.45 -0.45 -1.57
N GLN A 28 -15.25 -1.50 -1.72
CA GLN A 28 -15.37 -2.56 -0.72
C GLN A 28 -14.06 -3.33 -0.60
N ALA A 29 -13.69 -3.77 0.60
CA ALA A 29 -12.39 -4.37 0.85
C ALA A 29 -12.17 -5.69 0.07
N LYS A 30 -13.19 -6.55 -0.04
CA LYS A 30 -13.13 -7.79 -0.84
C LYS A 30 -13.01 -7.51 -2.34
N GLU A 31 -13.85 -6.63 -2.87
CA GLU A 31 -13.78 -6.21 -4.28
C GLU A 31 -12.39 -5.66 -4.64
N ALA A 32 -11.81 -4.84 -3.75
CA ALA A 32 -10.46 -4.32 -3.94
C ALA A 32 -9.40 -5.43 -3.99
N LEU A 33 -9.53 -6.49 -3.17
CA LEU A 33 -8.60 -7.62 -3.22
C LEU A 33 -8.68 -8.39 -4.54
N ASP A 34 -9.88 -8.57 -5.08
CA ASP A 34 -10.07 -9.24 -6.37
C ASP A 34 -9.44 -8.44 -7.51
N ILE A 35 -9.65 -7.12 -7.54
CA ILE A 35 -9.02 -6.26 -8.56
C ILE A 35 -7.49 -6.28 -8.43
N LEU A 36 -6.97 -6.20 -7.21
CA LEU A 36 -5.52 -6.21 -6.95
C LEU A 36 -4.85 -7.53 -7.32
N GLN A 37 -5.58 -8.64 -7.30
CA GLN A 37 -5.06 -9.95 -7.70
C GLN A 37 -4.68 -9.99 -9.19
N PHE A 38 -5.45 -9.33 -10.04
CA PHE A 38 -5.23 -9.32 -11.50
C PHE A 38 -4.43 -8.10 -12.00
N MET A 39 -4.11 -7.17 -11.10
CA MET A 39 -3.36 -5.98 -11.48
C MET A 39 -1.86 -6.31 -11.70
N PRO A 40 -1.27 -5.94 -12.85
CA PRO A 40 0.12 -6.30 -13.17
C PRO A 40 1.18 -5.46 -12.43
N GLN A 41 0.76 -4.42 -11.71
CA GLN A 41 1.67 -3.50 -11.03
C GLN A 41 2.30 -4.17 -9.82
N SER A 42 3.62 -4.06 -9.64
CA SER A 42 4.32 -4.63 -8.47
C SER A 42 3.81 -4.07 -7.13
N ALA A 43 3.26 -2.85 -7.14
CA ALA A 43 2.67 -2.24 -5.95
C ALA A 43 1.38 -2.94 -5.51
N ALA A 44 0.66 -3.61 -6.41
CA ALA A 44 -0.61 -4.27 -6.12
C ALA A 44 -0.46 -5.36 -5.06
N GLN A 45 0.59 -6.17 -5.14
CA GLN A 45 0.88 -7.22 -4.15
C GLN A 45 1.08 -6.65 -2.74
N VAL A 46 1.76 -5.50 -2.64
CA VAL A 46 2.01 -4.84 -1.36
C VAL A 46 0.72 -4.24 -0.79
N VAL A 47 -0.08 -3.58 -1.65
CA VAL A 47 -1.36 -3.00 -1.26
C VAL A 47 -2.36 -4.09 -0.84
N ALA A 48 -2.42 -5.20 -1.57
CA ALA A 48 -3.28 -6.34 -1.24
C ALA A 48 -2.90 -6.92 0.14
N LYS A 49 -1.60 -7.04 0.42
CA LYS A 49 -1.13 -7.48 1.74
C LYS A 49 -1.55 -6.53 2.87
N THR A 50 -1.49 -5.21 2.65
CA THR A 50 -1.97 -4.24 3.65
C THR A 50 -3.47 -4.34 3.90
N ILE A 51 -4.28 -4.51 2.85
CA ILE A 51 -5.73 -4.63 2.99
C ILE A 51 -6.09 -5.93 3.71
N LYS A 52 -5.46 -7.06 3.36
CA LYS A 52 -5.63 -8.34 4.07
C LYS A 52 -5.28 -8.23 5.56
N SER A 53 -4.21 -7.51 5.89
CA SER A 53 -3.85 -7.26 7.28
C SER A 53 -4.86 -6.36 8.00
N ALA A 54 -5.47 -5.39 7.32
CA ALA A 54 -6.50 -4.55 7.91
C ALA A 54 -7.79 -5.34 8.18
N LEU A 55 -8.20 -6.21 7.25
CA LEU A 55 -9.33 -7.13 7.42
C LEU A 55 -9.10 -8.09 8.59
N ALA A 56 -7.91 -8.72 8.66
CA ALA A 56 -7.56 -9.59 9.77
C ALA A 56 -7.58 -8.85 11.13
N ASN A 57 -7.17 -7.57 11.15
CA ASN A 57 -7.27 -6.78 12.37
C ASN A 57 -8.73 -6.45 12.75
N ALA A 58 -9.59 -6.27 11.75
CA ALA A 58 -11.02 -6.00 11.93
C ALA A 58 -11.75 -7.22 12.53
N THR A 59 -11.48 -8.41 11.99
CA THR A 59 -12.09 -9.65 12.47
C THR A 59 -11.58 -10.04 13.85
N GLU A 60 -10.26 -10.09 14.04
CA GLU A 60 -9.67 -10.62 15.28
C GLU A 60 -9.85 -9.67 16.48
N ASN A 61 -9.64 -8.35 16.29
CA ASN A 61 -9.68 -7.42 17.42
C ASN A 61 -11.06 -6.82 17.68
N PHE A 62 -11.90 -6.71 16.64
CA PHE A 62 -13.18 -6.01 16.72
C PHE A 62 -14.39 -6.90 16.40
N GLY A 63 -14.19 -8.13 15.93
CA GLY A 63 -15.28 -9.05 15.61
C GLY A 63 -16.18 -8.57 14.47
N LEU A 64 -15.66 -7.69 13.60
CA LEU A 64 -16.40 -7.11 12.49
C LEU A 64 -16.48 -8.10 11.32
N ASP A 65 -17.56 -8.04 10.54
CA ASP A 65 -17.67 -8.83 9.32
C ASP A 65 -16.75 -8.25 8.23
N GLU A 66 -16.05 -9.12 7.51
CA GLU A 66 -15.19 -8.72 6.40
C GLU A 66 -15.98 -8.21 5.20
N ASP A 67 -17.23 -8.67 5.06
CA ASP A 67 -18.10 -8.29 3.95
C ASP A 67 -18.53 -6.82 4.02
N ASP A 68 -18.75 -6.26 5.20
CA ASP A 68 -19.29 -4.90 5.33
C ASP A 68 -18.21 -3.81 5.40
N MET A 69 -16.94 -4.19 5.23
CA MET A 69 -15.79 -3.27 5.36
C MET A 69 -15.46 -2.55 4.05
N TYR A 70 -15.36 -1.23 4.13
CA TYR A 70 -15.01 -0.34 3.00
C TYR A 70 -13.70 0.39 3.24
N ILE A 71 -12.97 0.68 2.16
CA ILE A 71 -11.74 1.46 2.21
C ILE A 71 -12.10 2.95 2.21
N THR A 72 -12.18 3.57 3.39
CA THR A 72 -12.41 5.01 3.51
C THR A 72 -11.17 5.80 3.13
N THR A 73 -10.02 5.48 3.72
CA THR A 73 -8.77 6.18 3.44
C THR A 73 -7.65 5.23 3.10
N ILE A 74 -7.02 5.47 1.95
CA ILE A 74 -5.81 4.77 1.55
C ILE A 74 -4.80 5.76 0.98
N MET A 75 -3.58 5.69 1.51
CA MET A 75 -2.52 6.64 1.21
C MET A 75 -1.15 5.96 1.13
N ALA A 76 -0.28 6.53 0.29
CA ALA A 76 1.10 6.12 0.13
C ALA A 76 2.03 7.33 0.32
N ASP A 77 2.76 7.30 1.43
CA ASP A 77 3.72 8.31 1.85
C ASP A 77 5.13 7.92 1.45
N ASP A 78 6.01 8.91 1.31
CA ASP A 78 7.42 8.66 1.07
C ASP A 78 8.10 8.12 2.33
N ALA A 79 8.85 7.04 2.19
CA ALA A 79 9.70 6.50 3.24
C ALA A 79 11.12 7.08 3.13
N PRO A 80 11.97 6.91 4.16
CA PRO A 80 13.37 7.29 4.12
C PRO A 80 14.06 6.82 2.84
N ILE A 81 14.68 7.77 2.15
CA ILE A 81 15.29 7.55 0.84
C ILE A 81 16.71 7.02 1.03
N ARG A 82 17.01 5.85 0.44
CA ARG A 82 18.36 5.31 0.43
C ARG A 82 19.15 5.90 -0.74
N ARG A 83 20.09 6.79 -0.43
CA ARG A 83 21.06 7.31 -1.41
C ARG A 83 22.11 6.25 -1.70
N TRP A 84 22.26 5.89 -2.97
CA TRP A 84 23.21 4.91 -3.47
C TRP A 84 24.04 5.50 -4.61
N ARG A 85 25.02 4.73 -5.08
CA ARG A 85 25.95 5.13 -6.15
C ARG A 85 25.88 4.19 -7.34
N ARG A 86 26.04 4.74 -8.54
CA ARG A 86 26.28 4.00 -9.77
C ARG A 86 27.60 4.48 -10.38
N PHE A 87 28.43 3.55 -10.82
CA PHE A 87 29.64 3.88 -11.57
C PHE A 87 29.26 4.35 -12.98
N GLY A 88 29.75 5.51 -13.37
CA GLY A 88 29.58 6.11 -14.69
C GLY A 88 30.86 6.04 -15.52
N ALA A 89 30.76 6.46 -16.78
CA ALA A 89 31.91 6.53 -17.67
C ALA A 89 33.03 7.42 -17.10
N ARG A 90 34.29 7.09 -17.45
CA ARG A 90 35.49 7.84 -17.07
C ARG A 90 35.65 8.03 -15.55
N GLY A 91 35.36 6.98 -14.76
CA GLY A 91 35.53 6.99 -13.30
C GLY A 91 34.55 7.91 -12.54
N ARG A 92 33.51 8.44 -13.19
CA ARG A 92 32.55 9.35 -12.56
C ARG A 92 31.56 8.59 -11.67
N PHE A 93 31.19 9.17 -10.53
CA PHE A 93 30.08 8.68 -9.72
C PHE A 93 28.77 9.35 -10.14
N LYS A 94 27.72 8.55 -10.33
CA LYS A 94 26.34 9.03 -10.54
C LYS A 94 25.47 8.69 -9.34
N PRO A 95 24.60 9.60 -8.88
CA PRO A 95 23.68 9.31 -7.79
C PRO A 95 22.62 8.29 -8.27
N TRP A 96 22.35 7.29 -7.45
CA TRP A 96 21.21 6.39 -7.64
C TRP A 96 20.37 6.42 -6.37
N ILE A 97 19.14 6.90 -6.49
CA ILE A 97 18.21 6.99 -5.38
C ILE A 97 17.32 5.73 -5.36
N ARG A 98 17.34 4.98 -4.25
CA ARG A 98 16.39 3.90 -3.98
C ARG A 98 15.28 4.44 -3.09
N ARG A 99 14.11 4.66 -3.71
CA ARG A 99 12.90 5.15 -3.04
C ARG A 99 12.14 3.97 -2.42
N SER A 100 11.39 4.27 -1.37
CA SER A 100 10.51 3.34 -0.68
C SER A 100 9.27 4.12 -0.23
N SER A 101 8.19 3.43 0.16
CA SER A 101 6.98 4.05 0.65
C SER A 101 6.48 3.43 1.94
N HIS A 102 5.63 4.18 2.64
CA HIS A 102 4.77 3.68 3.70
C HIS A 102 3.34 3.67 3.16
N ILE A 103 2.66 2.54 3.23
CA ILE A 103 1.26 2.41 2.79
C ILE A 103 0.40 2.29 4.03
N THR A 104 -0.59 3.18 4.13
CA THR A 104 -1.59 3.20 5.20
C THR A 104 -2.95 2.93 4.58
N VAL A 105 -3.65 1.94 5.16
CA VAL A 105 -5.03 1.59 4.83
C VAL A 105 -5.87 1.81 6.08
N ILE A 106 -7.01 2.46 5.90
CA ILE A 106 -8.04 2.66 6.90
C ILE A 106 -9.33 2.07 6.33
N LEU A 107 -9.90 1.14 7.08
CA LEU A 107 -11.18 0.51 6.78
C LEU A 107 -12.23 1.03 7.76
N GLU A 108 -13.44 1.21 7.26
CA GLU A 108 -14.61 1.51 8.07
C GLU A 108 -15.78 0.63 7.64
N GLU A 109 -16.57 0.22 8.63
CA GLU A 109 -17.87 -0.43 8.42
C GLU A 109 -18.89 0.60 7.96
N ARG A 110 -19.65 0.26 6.93
CA ARG A 110 -20.72 1.12 6.40
C ARG A 110 -22.00 0.86 7.19
N PHE A 111 -22.57 1.92 7.77
CA PHE A 111 -23.86 1.90 8.49
C PHE A 111 -25.00 1.31 7.67
#